data_AF-A0A099KCW6-F1
#
_entry.id   AF-A0A099KCW6-F1
#
_cell.length_a   1.000
_cell.length_b   1.000
_cell.length_c   1.000
_cell.angle_alpha   90.00
_cell.angle_beta   90.00
_cell.angle_gamma   90.00
#
_symmetry.space_group_name_H-M   'P 1'
#
loop_
_entity.id
_entity.type
_entity.pdbx_description
1 polymer ?
#
loop_
_entity_poly.entity_id
_entity_poly.type
_entity_poly.pdbx_seq_one_letter_code
_entity_poly.pdbx_strand_id
1 'polypeptide(L)'
;MLFVAFGALVLMPLLTGLDPNVALCTAGIGTLLFQLVTKGQVPVFLASSFAFIAPIMYGTQTWDVPATMGALMVVGVVYACFSGMIKLRGVSFIHKYLPPIVTGPIIMVIGLSLAPVAVNMALGRTGDGASQIFEPSVALAISLPVLLIFLRSKVRPAWRCRILRRQSFNGRPSSICCLSLLPRQSNT
;
A
#
# COMPACT_ATOMS: atom_id res chain seq x y z
N MET A 1 -3.12 8.12 10.93
CA MET A 1 -2.97 7.33 9.67
C MET A 1 -3.49 8.08 8.46
N LEU A 2 -4.55 8.90 8.58
CA LEU A 2 -5.15 9.61 7.45
C LEU A 2 -4.14 10.48 6.67
N PHE A 3 -3.31 11.30 7.33
CA PHE A 3 -2.28 12.10 6.65
C PHE A 3 -1.26 11.28 5.85
N VAL A 4 -0.99 10.03 6.25
CA VAL A 4 -0.07 9.13 5.53
C VAL A 4 -0.77 8.47 4.34
N ALA A 5 -2.02 8.05 4.50
CA ALA A 5 -2.80 7.36 3.46
C ALA A 5 -3.42 8.32 2.43
N PHE A 6 -3.63 9.59 2.78
CA PHE A 6 -4.27 10.59 1.93
C PHE A 6 -3.51 10.82 0.63
N GLY A 7 -2.18 10.95 0.69
CA GLY A 7 -1.36 11.12 -0.50
C GLY A 7 -1.50 9.95 -1.48
N ALA A 8 -1.50 8.72 -0.96
CA ALA A 8 -1.69 7.51 -1.77
C ALA A 8 -3.10 7.40 -2.38
N LEU A 9 -4.12 7.74 -1.59
CA LEU A 9 -5.53 7.70 -1.99
C LEU A 9 -5.86 8.64 -3.14
N VAL A 10 -5.29 9.85 -3.11
CA VAL A 10 -5.54 10.88 -4.12
C VAL A 10 -4.64 10.70 -5.35
N LEU A 11 -3.45 10.11 -5.18
CA LEU A 11 -2.52 9.88 -6.28
C LEU A 11 -3.12 9.01 -7.40
N MET A 12 -3.77 7.91 -7.06
CA MET A 12 -4.28 6.97 -8.06
C MET A 12 -5.41 7.57 -8.93
N PRO A 13 -6.46 8.20 -8.37
CA PRO A 13 -7.48 8.89 -9.17
C PRO A 13 -6.89 9.99 -10.06
N LEU A 14 -5.93 10.77 -9.54
CA LEU A 14 -5.26 11.81 -10.32
C LEU A 14 -4.52 11.24 -11.53
N LEU A 15 -3.81 10.11 -11.38
CA LEU A 15 -3.09 9.47 -12.50
C LEU A 15 -4.03 8.82 -13.52
N THR A 16 -5.22 8.41 -13.09
CA THR A 16 -6.20 7.73 -13.97
C THR A 16 -7.25 8.67 -14.56
N GLY A 17 -7.21 9.96 -14.21
CA GLY A 17 -8.17 10.96 -14.68
C GLY A 17 -9.55 10.88 -14.02
N LEU A 18 -9.65 10.23 -12.86
CA LEU A 18 -10.89 10.08 -12.10
C LEU A 18 -11.00 11.14 -11.00
N ASP A 19 -12.23 11.54 -10.68
CA ASP A 19 -12.49 12.55 -9.66
C ASP A 19 -12.03 12.08 -8.26
N PRO A 20 -11.04 12.75 -7.63
CA PRO A 20 -10.53 12.34 -6.32
C PRO A 20 -11.56 12.54 -5.21
N ASN A 21 -12.50 13.49 -5.37
CA ASN A 21 -13.56 13.77 -4.41
C ASN A 21 -14.51 12.57 -4.25
N VAL A 22 -14.89 11.94 -5.37
CA VAL A 22 -15.74 10.75 -5.36
C VAL A 22 -14.97 9.58 -4.76
N ALA A 23 -13.71 9.40 -5.15
CA ALA A 23 -12.86 8.33 -4.61
C ALA A 23 -12.67 8.44 -3.09
N LEU A 24 -12.43 9.64 -2.55
CA LEU A 24 -12.31 9.88 -1.11
C LEU A 24 -13.62 9.60 -0.36
N CYS A 25 -14.75 10.05 -0.91
CA CYS A 25 -16.07 9.79 -0.32
C CYS A 25 -16.36 8.28 -0.25
N THR A 26 -16.07 7.56 -1.33
CA THR A 26 -16.33 6.11 -1.41
C THR A 26 -15.37 5.30 -0.53
N ALA A 27 -14.11 5.70 -0.42
CA ALA A 27 -13.13 5.09 0.49
C ALA A 27 -13.52 5.28 1.97
N GLY A 28 -14.05 6.45 2.32
CA GLY A 28 -14.59 6.73 3.66
C GLY A 28 -15.79 5.84 3.99
N ILE A 29 -16.79 5.81 3.09
CA ILE A 29 -18.00 4.98 3.25
C ILE A 29 -17.64 3.49 3.32
N GLY A 30 -16.76 3.02 2.43
CA GLY A 30 -16.32 1.62 2.41
C GLY A 30 -15.58 1.23 3.69
N THR A 31 -14.75 2.12 4.23
CA THR A 31 -14.03 1.87 5.49
C THR A 31 -15.00 1.79 6.69
N LEU A 32 -16.02 2.67 6.73
CA LEU A 32 -17.08 2.60 7.75
C LEU A 32 -17.86 1.29 7.65
N LEU A 33 -18.26 0.90 6.44
CA LEU A 33 -18.97 -0.36 6.20
C LEU A 33 -18.11 -1.58 6.60
N PHE A 34 -16.81 -1.57 6.29
CA PHE A 34 -15.87 -2.61 6.70
C PHE A 34 -15.76 -2.73 8.22
N GLN A 35 -15.71 -1.60 8.94
CA GLN A 35 -15.61 -1.59 10.40
C GLN A 35 -16.89 -2.07 11.08
N LEU A 36 -18.06 -1.75 10.51
CA LEU A 36 -19.36 -2.28 10.95
C LEU A 36 -19.43 -3.79 10.76
N VAL A 37 -19.05 -4.30 9.58
CA VAL A 37 -19.07 -5.75 9.28
C VAL A 37 -18.08 -6.52 10.16
N THR A 38 -16.90 -5.96 10.41
CA THR A 38 -15.82 -6.60 11.18
C THR A 38 -15.96 -6.37 12.69
N LYS A 39 -17.00 -5.67 13.15
CA LYS A 39 -17.25 -5.32 14.57
C LYS A 39 -16.03 -4.69 15.25
N GLY A 40 -15.26 -3.89 14.53
CA GLY A 40 -14.07 -3.21 15.05
C GLY A 40 -12.88 -4.12 15.42
N GLN A 41 -12.88 -5.41 15.05
CA GLN A 41 -11.79 -6.32 15.42
C GLN A 41 -10.47 -6.04 14.68
N VAL A 42 -10.55 -5.49 13.47
CA VAL A 42 -9.38 -5.22 12.62
C VAL A 42 -9.35 -3.75 12.22
N PRO A 43 -8.42 -2.94 12.75
CA PRO A 43 -8.32 -1.51 12.43
C PRO A 43 -7.61 -1.32 11.08
N VAL A 44 -8.36 -1.52 9.98
CA VAL A 44 -7.89 -1.32 8.60
C VAL A 44 -8.64 -0.16 7.96
N PHE A 45 -7.92 0.58 7.13
CA PHE A 45 -8.42 1.68 6.32
C PHE A 45 -8.33 1.28 4.85
N LEU A 46 -9.44 1.34 4.11
CA LEU A 46 -9.47 0.95 2.71
C LEU A 46 -8.87 2.08 1.85
N ALA A 47 -7.77 1.78 1.17
CA ALA A 47 -7.12 2.69 0.25
C ALA A 47 -7.38 2.29 -1.21
N SER A 48 -7.20 3.23 -2.13
CA SER A 48 -7.21 2.94 -3.56
C SER A 48 -6.02 2.04 -3.91
N SER A 49 -6.27 0.96 -4.64
CA SER A 49 -5.29 -0.07 -4.92
C SER A 49 -4.44 0.29 -6.14
N PHE A 50 -3.16 0.55 -5.92
CA PHE A 50 -2.21 0.93 -6.97
C PHE A 50 -2.02 -0.11 -8.07
N ALA A 51 -2.31 -1.39 -7.78
CA ALA A 51 -2.28 -2.46 -8.78
C ALA A 51 -3.26 -2.22 -9.95
N PHE A 52 -4.28 -1.37 -9.76
CA PHE A 52 -5.26 -1.06 -10.79
C PHE A 52 -4.88 0.12 -11.69
N ILE A 53 -3.75 0.81 -11.46
CA ILE A 53 -3.35 1.94 -12.31
C ILE A 53 -3.18 1.48 -13.77
N ALA A 54 -2.34 0.48 -14.01
CA ALA A 54 -2.08 -0.05 -15.35
C ALA A 54 -3.34 -0.54 -16.10
N PRO A 55 -4.20 -1.40 -15.52
CA PRO A 55 -5.39 -1.86 -16.23
C PRO A 55 -6.43 -0.76 -16.42
N ILE A 56 -6.55 0.23 -15.53
CA ILE A 56 -7.47 1.35 -15.72
C ILE A 56 -6.98 2.27 -16.82
N MET A 57 -5.69 2.61 -16.87
CA MET A 57 -5.13 3.41 -17.96
C MET A 57 -5.32 2.74 -19.33
N TYR A 58 -5.14 1.42 -19.38
CA TYR A 58 -5.39 0.67 -20.59
C TYR A 58 -6.89 0.63 -20.94
N GLY A 59 -7.75 0.42 -19.95
CA GLY A 59 -9.21 0.37 -20.12
C GLY A 59 -9.80 1.69 -20.60
N THR A 60 -9.37 2.83 -20.03
CA THR A 60 -9.86 4.15 -20.42
C THR A 60 -9.42 4.54 -21.82
N GLN A 61 -8.24 4.09 -22.28
CA GLN A 61 -7.77 4.32 -23.64
C GLN A 61 -8.52 3.49 -24.70
N THR A 62 -9.09 2.35 -24.31
CA THR A 62 -9.67 1.38 -25.26
C THR A 62 -11.20 1.31 -25.24
N TRP A 63 -11.85 1.53 -24.09
CA TRP A 63 -13.30 1.32 -23.91
C TRP A 63 -14.00 2.52 -23.25
N ASP A 64 -13.34 3.67 -23.16
CA ASP A 64 -13.81 4.86 -22.44
C ASP A 64 -13.95 4.65 -20.91
N VAL A 65 -14.15 5.77 -20.21
CA VAL A 65 -14.35 5.82 -18.75
C VAL A 65 -15.57 5.00 -18.26
N PRO A 66 -16.78 5.10 -18.85
CA PRO A 66 -17.95 4.39 -18.33
C PRO A 66 -17.83 2.87 -18.40
N ALA A 67 -17.25 2.30 -19.47
CA ALA A 67 -17.04 0.86 -19.55
C ALA A 67 -16.01 0.39 -18.53
N THR A 68 -14.95 1.19 -18.30
CA THR A 68 -13.93 0.91 -17.28
C THR A 68 -14.53 0.90 -15.87
N MET A 69 -15.45 1.84 -15.56
CA MET A 69 -16.19 1.84 -14.29
C MET A 69 -17.08 0.60 -14.13
N GLY A 70 -17.74 0.16 -15.20
CA GLY A 70 -18.51 -1.08 -15.21
C GLY A 70 -17.65 -2.31 -14.93
N ALA A 71 -16.46 -2.39 -15.53
CA ALA A 71 -15.49 -3.45 -15.27
C ALA A 71 -15.03 -3.47 -13.81
N LEU A 72 -14.77 -2.30 -13.21
CA LEU A 72 -14.42 -2.18 -11.79
C LEU A 72 -15.55 -2.68 -10.87
N MET A 73 -16.81 -2.43 -11.24
CA MET A 73 -17.96 -2.95 -10.50
C MET A 73 -18.00 -4.49 -10.54
N VAL A 74 -17.75 -5.09 -11.70
CA VAL A 74 -17.68 -6.56 -11.85
C VAL A 74 -16.52 -7.14 -11.03
N VAL A 75 -15.34 -6.51 -11.03
CA VAL A 75 -14.21 -6.93 -10.19
C VAL A 75 -14.59 -6.94 -8.70
N GLY A 76 -15.33 -5.92 -8.24
CA GLY A 76 -15.85 -5.87 -6.87
C GLY A 76 -16.77 -7.05 -6.53
N VAL A 77 -17.66 -7.41 -7.45
CA VAL A 77 -18.55 -8.59 -7.29
C VAL A 77 -17.75 -9.89 -7.25
N VAL A 78 -16.72 -10.03 -8.11
CA VAL A 78 -15.83 -11.20 -8.10
C VAL A 78 -15.09 -11.31 -6.76
N TYR A 79 -14.62 -10.19 -6.18
CA TYR A 79 -14.01 -10.18 -4.85
C TYR A 79 -14.98 -10.57 -3.74
N ALA A 80 -16.24 -10.13 -3.81
CA ALA A 80 -17.28 -10.57 -2.89
C ALA A 80 -17.55 -12.08 -2.99
N CYS A 81 -17.59 -12.62 -4.21
CA CYS A 81 -17.72 -14.06 -4.45
C CYS A 81 -16.53 -14.84 -3.89
N PHE A 82 -15.31 -14.36 -4.12
CA PHE A 82 -14.08 -14.96 -3.58
C PHE A 82 -14.07 -14.95 -2.05
N SER A 83 -14.51 -13.85 -1.42
CA SER A 83 -14.66 -13.75 0.03
C SER A 83 -15.62 -14.81 0.58
N GLY A 84 -16.76 -15.02 -0.08
CA GLY A 84 -17.70 -16.10 0.26
C GLY A 84 -17.08 -17.48 0.13
N MET A 85 -16.33 -17.73 -0.95
CA MET A 85 -15.68 -19.03 -1.19
C MET A 85 -14.59 -19.33 -0.16
N ILE A 86 -13.82 -18.32 0.28
CA ILE A 86 -12.80 -18.46 1.32
C ILE A 86 -13.44 -18.76 2.68
N LYS A 87 -14.59 -18.16 2.98
CA LYS A 87 -15.34 -18.44 4.22
C LYS A 87 -15.74 -19.92 4.33
N LEU A 88 -16.04 -20.57 3.19
CA LEU A 88 -16.41 -21.99 3.15
C LEU A 88 -15.20 -22.94 3.20
N ARG A 89 -14.10 -22.61 2.49
CA ARG A 89 -12.92 -23.50 2.34
C ARG A 89 -11.85 -23.33 3.43
N GLY A 90 -11.98 -22.31 4.27
CA GLY A 90 -11.06 -22.06 5.38
C GLY A 90 -9.72 -21.43 4.97
N VAL A 91 -9.03 -20.86 5.94
CA VAL A 91 -7.84 -20.00 5.76
C VAL A 91 -6.58 -20.77 5.32
N SER A 92 -6.51 -22.07 5.58
CA SER A 92 -5.36 -22.91 5.18
C SER A 92 -5.18 -23.01 3.67
N PHE A 93 -6.26 -22.86 2.89
CA PHE A 93 -6.18 -22.82 1.43
C PHE A 93 -5.36 -21.60 0.98
N ILE A 94 -5.60 -20.42 1.56
CA ILE A 94 -4.92 -19.18 1.19
C ILE A 94 -3.40 -19.27 1.43
N HIS A 95 -2.98 -19.85 2.55
CA HIS A 95 -1.56 -19.93 2.89
C HIS A 95 -0.77 -20.87 1.97
N LYS A 96 -1.44 -21.82 1.31
CA LYS A 96 -0.83 -22.73 0.34
C LYS A 96 -0.59 -22.07 -1.02
N TYR A 97 -1.53 -21.23 -1.48
CA TYR A 97 -1.42 -20.54 -2.77
C TYR A 97 -0.66 -19.21 -2.68
N LEU A 98 -0.75 -18.51 -1.54
CA LEU A 98 -0.11 -17.22 -1.32
C LEU A 98 0.90 -17.32 -0.17
N PRO A 99 2.00 -18.08 -0.33
CA PRO A 99 3.02 -18.15 0.69
C PRO A 99 3.69 -16.77 0.85
N PRO A 100 4.19 -16.43 2.06
CA PRO A 100 4.81 -15.14 2.35
C PRO A 100 5.99 -14.78 1.43
N ILE A 101 6.65 -15.80 0.88
CA ILE A 101 7.75 -15.65 -0.08
C ILE A 101 7.33 -15.01 -1.41
N VAL A 102 6.04 -15.05 -1.77
CA VAL A 102 5.52 -14.45 -3.00
C VAL A 102 4.83 -13.11 -2.72
N THR A 103 4.04 -13.04 -1.65
CA THR A 103 3.30 -11.81 -1.32
C THR A 103 4.22 -10.66 -0.94
N GLY A 104 5.32 -10.92 -0.22
CA GLY A 104 6.32 -9.91 0.12
C GLY A 104 6.95 -9.24 -1.10
N PRO A 105 7.57 -10.00 -2.02
CA PRO A 105 8.15 -9.46 -3.26
C PRO A 105 7.14 -8.73 -4.13
N ILE A 106 5.91 -9.24 -4.30
CA ILE A 106 4.87 -8.55 -5.09
C ILE A 106 4.59 -7.16 -4.52
N ILE A 107 4.43 -7.04 -3.19
CA ILE A 107 4.20 -5.75 -2.54
C ILE A 107 5.42 -4.82 -2.69
N MET A 108 6.64 -5.35 -2.59
CA MET A 108 7.86 -4.57 -2.82
C MET A 108 7.96 -4.03 -4.26
N VAL A 109 7.62 -4.86 -5.25
CA VAL A 109 7.65 -4.46 -6.67
C VAL A 109 6.60 -3.40 -6.96
N ILE A 110 5.37 -3.55 -6.45
CA ILE A 110 4.32 -2.51 -6.59
C ILE A 110 4.80 -1.20 -5.96
N GLY A 111 5.40 -1.24 -4.76
CA GLY A 111 5.95 -0.05 -4.12
C GLY A 111 7.10 0.59 -4.91
N LEU A 112 8.02 -0.22 -5.43
CA LEU A 112 9.16 0.26 -6.22
C LEU A 112 8.73 0.86 -7.57
N SER A 113 7.68 0.33 -8.19
CA SER A 113 7.13 0.86 -9.44
C SER A 113 6.57 2.28 -9.33
N LEU A 114 6.17 2.69 -8.11
CA LEU A 114 5.62 4.02 -7.83
C LEU A 114 6.63 5.01 -7.25
N ALA A 115 7.82 4.54 -6.87
CA ALA A 115 8.93 5.38 -6.46
C ALA A 115 9.21 6.55 -7.44
N PRO A 116 9.25 6.34 -8.78
CA PRO A 116 9.50 7.45 -9.70
C PRO A 116 8.40 8.51 -9.68
N VAL A 117 7.13 8.10 -9.57
CA VAL A 117 5.99 9.03 -9.49
C VAL A 117 6.10 9.91 -8.25
N ALA A 118 6.45 9.31 -7.10
CA ALA A 118 6.63 10.04 -5.86
C ALA A 118 7.80 11.04 -5.93
N VAL A 119 8.91 10.67 -6.58
CA VAL A 119 10.07 11.56 -6.78
C VAL A 119 9.70 12.72 -7.71
N ASN A 120 8.98 12.47 -8.80
CA ASN A 120 8.54 13.51 -9.73
C ASN A 120 7.64 14.54 -9.02
N MET A 121 6.70 14.08 -8.20
CA MET A 121 5.85 14.95 -7.39
C MET A 121 6.63 15.73 -6.33
N ALA A 122 7.64 15.12 -5.70
CA ALA A 122 8.50 15.81 -4.73
C ALA A 122 9.36 16.91 -5.37
N LEU A 123 9.71 16.75 -6.65
CA LEU A 123 10.47 17.73 -7.44
C LEU A 123 9.59 18.82 -8.08
N GLY A 124 8.28 18.85 -7.80
CA GLY A 124 7.35 19.85 -8.35
C GLY A 124 6.93 19.61 -9.80
N ARG A 125 7.14 18.38 -10.30
CA ARG A 125 6.71 17.94 -11.63
C ARG A 125 5.41 17.14 -11.55
N THR A 126 4.66 17.11 -12.65
CA THR A 126 3.53 16.19 -12.82
C THR A 126 4.00 14.74 -12.69
N GLY A 127 3.09 13.81 -12.33
CA GLY A 127 3.38 12.38 -12.22
C GLY A 127 4.10 11.78 -13.44
N ASP A 128 3.78 12.29 -14.64
CA ASP A 128 4.39 11.90 -15.93
C ASP A 128 5.67 12.67 -16.30
N GLY A 129 6.12 13.61 -15.46
CA GLY A 129 7.35 14.39 -15.68
C GLY A 129 7.27 15.45 -16.79
N ALA A 130 6.14 15.57 -17.49
CA ALA A 130 5.98 16.39 -18.71
C ALA A 130 5.92 17.91 -18.48
N SER A 131 5.48 18.38 -17.30
CA SER A 131 5.37 19.82 -17.01
C SER A 131 5.85 20.18 -15.60
N GLN A 132 6.58 21.29 -15.48
CA GLN A 132 6.90 21.93 -14.20
C GLN A 132 5.69 22.74 -13.75
N ILE A 133 4.99 22.26 -12.72
CA ILE A 133 3.83 22.97 -12.15
C ILE A 133 4.30 23.96 -11.07
N PHE A 134 5.39 23.62 -10.37
CA PHE A 134 5.99 24.45 -9.33
C PHE A 134 7.44 24.79 -9.66
N GLU A 135 7.87 25.98 -9.23
CA GLU A 135 9.26 26.38 -9.35
C GLU A 135 10.16 25.39 -8.58
N PRO A 136 11.19 24.81 -9.21
CA PRO A 136 12.02 23.76 -8.60
C PRO A 136 12.66 24.19 -7.27
N SER A 137 12.95 25.48 -7.12
CA SER A 137 13.50 26.11 -5.91
C SER A 137 12.57 25.92 -4.69
N VAL A 138 11.28 26.17 -4.85
CA VAL A 138 10.26 26.03 -3.79
C VAL A 138 10.00 24.56 -3.47
N ALA A 139 9.95 23.70 -4.49
CA ALA A 139 9.75 22.26 -4.30
C ALA A 139 10.93 21.60 -3.54
N LEU A 140 12.17 21.97 -3.86
CA LEU A 140 13.34 21.51 -3.10
C LEU A 140 13.36 22.07 -1.68
N ALA A 141 12.99 23.33 -1.48
CA ALA A 141 12.96 23.94 -0.15
C ALA A 141 12.00 23.22 0.82
N ILE A 142 10.90 22.64 0.32
CA ILE A 142 9.93 21.89 1.14
C ILE A 142 10.33 20.41 1.29
N SER A 143 10.82 19.77 0.23
CA SER A 143 11.13 18.34 0.23
C SER A 143 12.41 17.97 1.00
N LEU A 144 13.46 18.82 0.92
CA LEU A 144 14.72 18.62 1.64
C LEU A 144 14.55 18.50 3.16
N PRO A 145 13.87 19.41 3.88
CA PRO A 145 13.72 19.30 5.32
C PRO A 145 12.89 18.07 5.73
N VAL A 146 11.86 17.69 4.96
CA VAL A 146 11.06 16.47 5.21
C VAL A 146 11.92 15.22 5.07
N LEU A 147 12.73 15.13 4.01
CA LEU A 147 13.66 14.02 3.79
C LEU A 147 14.69 13.93 4.92
N LEU A 148 15.20 15.07 5.37
CA LEU A 148 16.22 15.16 6.41
C LEU A 148 15.67 14.74 7.79
N ILE A 149 14.43 15.12 8.12
CA ILE A 149 13.71 14.64 9.31
C ILE A 149 13.48 13.13 9.23
N PHE A 150 13.06 12.62 8.07
CA PHE A 150 12.82 11.20 7.88
C PHE A 150 14.10 10.37 8.03
N LEU A 151 15.20 10.78 7.39
CA LEU A 151 16.52 10.15 7.54
C LEU A 151 17.00 10.18 8.99
N ARG A 152 16.88 11.32 9.68
CA ARG A 152 17.22 11.43 11.11
C ARG A 152 16.38 10.52 12.01
N SER A 153 15.10 10.32 11.68
CA SER A 153 14.22 9.41 12.43
C SER A 153 14.58 7.93 12.23
N LYS A 154 15.06 7.56 11.04
CA LYS A 154 15.49 6.21 10.66
C LYS A 154 16.88 5.83 11.20
N VAL A 155 17.75 6.81 11.45
CA VAL A 155 19.09 6.60 12.01
C VAL A 155 19.08 6.19 13.49
N ARG A 156 17.92 6.22 14.17
CA ARG A 156 17.80 5.54 15.47
C ARG A 156 17.51 4.05 15.24
N PRO A 157 18.35 3.11 15.73
CA PRO A 157 18.17 1.67 15.53
C PRO A 157 17.03 1.12 16.42
N ALA A 158 15.82 1.66 16.27
CA ALA A 158 14.63 1.26 17.03
C ALA A 158 13.84 0.12 16.37
N TRP A 159 14.17 -0.22 15.11
CA TRP A 159 13.46 -1.25 14.33
C TRP A 159 13.82 -2.68 14.72
N ARG A 160 14.99 -2.91 15.34
CA ARG A 160 15.45 -4.26 15.71
C ARG A 160 14.68 -4.87 16.89
N CYS A 161 14.19 -4.06 17.83
CA CYS A 161 13.55 -4.57 19.06
C CYS A 161 12.02 -4.68 19.01
N ARG A 162 11.34 -4.04 18.05
CA ARG A 162 9.86 -3.98 18.05
C ARG A 162 9.19 -5.15 17.33
N ILE A 163 9.86 -5.77 16.36
CA ILE A 163 9.34 -6.93 15.62
C ILE A 163 9.28 -8.17 16.51
N LEU A 164 10.27 -8.37 17.40
CA LEU A 164 10.31 -9.53 18.30
C LEU A 164 9.20 -9.51 19.37
N ARG A 165 8.70 -8.32 19.76
CA ARG A 165 7.67 -8.21 20.81
C ARG A 165 6.24 -8.49 20.31
N ARG A 166 5.98 -8.41 19.00
CA ARG A 166 4.64 -8.69 18.42
C ARG A 166 4.41 -10.16 18.06
N GLN A 167 5.45 -10.98 18.00
CA GLN A 167 5.28 -12.43 17.80
C GLN A 167 4.84 -13.18 19.08
N SER A 168 4.94 -12.54 20.26
CA SER A 168 4.54 -13.15 21.54
C SER A 168 3.01 -13.21 21.76
N PHE A 169 2.20 -12.48 20.98
CA PHE A 169 0.74 -12.48 21.15
C PHE A 169 0.02 -13.62 20.38
N ASN A 170 0.77 -14.49 19.69
CA ASN A 170 0.21 -15.64 18.98
C ASN A 170 0.86 -16.95 19.44
N GLY A 171 0.66 -17.29 20.72
CA GLY A 171 0.49 -18.65 21.26
C GLY A 171 1.39 -19.81 20.81
N ARG A 172 2.52 -19.61 20.14
CA ARG A 172 3.44 -20.67 19.72
C ARG A 172 4.77 -20.54 20.45
N PRO A 173 5.19 -21.52 21.25
CA PRO A 173 6.47 -21.49 21.93
C PRO A 173 7.62 -21.54 20.91
N SER A 174 8.31 -20.41 20.87
CA SER A 174 9.69 -20.19 20.47
C SER A 174 10.64 -21.39 20.64
N SER A 175 11.08 -21.96 19.52
CA SER A 175 12.31 -22.77 19.42
C SER A 175 13.32 -22.20 18.39
N ILE A 176 12.94 -21.18 17.61
CA ILE A 176 13.83 -20.54 16.62
C ILE A 176 14.52 -19.28 17.20
N CYS A 177 14.06 -18.78 18.35
CA CYS A 177 14.54 -17.52 18.93
C CYS A 177 15.94 -17.60 19.59
N CYS A 178 16.49 -18.80 19.80
CA CYS A 178 17.78 -18.96 20.48
C CYS A 178 18.99 -19.10 19.52
N LEU A 179 18.78 -19.48 18.26
CA LEU A 179 19.90 -19.86 17.37
C LEU A 179 20.51 -18.71 16.56
N SER A 180 19.86 -17.54 16.48
CA SER A 180 20.39 -16.37 15.76
C SER A 180 21.09 -15.34 16.65
N LEU A 181 21.34 -15.68 17.92
CA LEU A 181 22.03 -14.83 18.90
C LEU A 181 23.45 -15.30 19.25
N LEU A 182 24.04 -16.20 18.46
CA LEU A 182 25.47 -16.49 18.57
C LEU A 182 26.27 -15.49 17.70
N PRO A 183 27.12 -14.64 18.30
CA PRO A 183 28.05 -13.81 17.54
C PRO A 183 29.07 -14.73 16.87
N ARG A 184 29.06 -14.82 15.53
CA ARG A 184 30.19 -15.41 14.82
C ARG A 184 31.30 -14.37 14.76
N GLN A 185 32.06 -14.32 15.85
CA GLN A 185 33.40 -13.76 15.96
C GLN A 185 34.28 -14.23 14.79
N SER A 186 35.08 -13.31 14.29
CA SER A 186 36.19 -13.49 13.36
C SER A 186 37.16 -14.57 13.81
N ASN A 187 37.58 -15.45 12.88
CA ASN A 187 38.92 -16.05 12.90
C ASN A 187 39.30 -16.53 11.49
N THR A 188 39.91 -15.65 10.72
CA THR A 188 41.29 -15.76 10.18
C THR A 188 41.71 -14.35 9.79
#